data_AF-A0A7C9CRW3-F1
#
_entry.id   AF-A0A7C9CRW3-F1
#
_cell.length_a   1.000
_cell.length_b   1.000
_cell.length_c   1.000
_cell.angle_alpha   90.00
_cell.angle_beta   90.00
_cell.angle_gamma   90.00
#
_symmetry.space_group_name_H-M   'P 1'
#
loop_
_entity.id
_entity.type
_entity.pdbx_description
1 polymer ?
#
loop_
_entity_poly.entity_id
_entity_poly.type
_entity_poly.pdbx_seq_one_letter_code
_entity_poly.pdbx_strand_id
1 'polypeptide(L)'
;MLLICRLWKHVIRKGDTVVDATCGNGNDTLAMANMVKDELGKGCVYGMDIQKDAIKNTSFLLDVSLNPIERKCVKLFSICHSRMAEVLPQKNSVRLVAFNLGYLPGGNKTIITKSDTTKLALKAAKELLVPGGVISIVAYVGHPGGRLVVLYRFVAPCICREEYETVQAFASELPVECWVCSQIQMLNRPLAPVLLFMFKR
;
A
#
# COMPACT_ATOMS: atom_id res chain seq x y z
N MET A 1 -2.32 -1.73 11.84
CA MET A 1 -2.01 -0.31 11.60
C MET A 1 -0.83 0.19 12.44
N LEU A 2 -0.87 0.19 13.79
CA LEU A 2 0.20 0.75 14.63
C LEU A 2 1.61 0.17 14.38
N LEU A 3 1.74 -1.13 14.10
CA LEU A 3 3.04 -1.77 13.87
C LEU A 3 3.69 -1.32 12.54
N ILE A 4 2.89 -1.21 11.49
CA ILE A 4 3.35 -0.85 10.15
C ILE A 4 3.86 0.60 10.12
N CYS A 5 3.06 1.52 10.67
CA CYS A 5 3.47 2.93 10.73
C CYS A 5 4.75 3.12 11.56
N ARG A 6 5.00 2.28 12.58
CA ARG A 6 6.27 2.29 13.31
C ARG A 6 7.44 1.84 12.43
N LEU A 7 7.28 0.78 11.64
CA LEU A 7 8.31 0.37 10.70
C LEU A 7 8.59 1.45 9.65
N TRP A 8 7.55 2.05 9.07
CA TRP A 8 7.69 3.13 8.09
C TRP A 8 8.50 4.30 8.64
N LYS A 9 8.29 4.69 9.91
CA LYS A 9 9.08 5.76 10.57
C LYS A 9 10.59 5.49 10.66
N HIS A 10 11.02 4.24 10.59
CA HIS A 10 12.46 3.90 10.58
C HIS A 10 13.06 3.90 9.17
N VAL A 11 12.22 3.91 8.13
CA VAL A 11 12.64 3.81 6.73
C VAL A 11 12.48 5.15 6.02
N ILE A 12 11.34 5.82 6.21
CA ILE A 12 11.01 7.10 5.60
C ILE A 12 11.82 8.20 6.27
N ARG A 13 12.47 9.01 5.44
CA ARG A 13 13.14 10.25 5.82
C ARG A 13 12.33 11.44 5.32
N LYS A 14 12.52 12.58 5.98
CA LYS A 14 12.02 13.87 5.50
C LYS A 14 12.53 14.12 4.08
N GLY A 15 11.66 14.55 3.17
CA GLY A 15 11.99 14.79 1.77
C GLY A 15 11.90 13.57 0.86
N ASP A 16 11.63 12.36 1.38
CA ASP A 16 11.48 11.16 0.56
C ASP A 16 10.19 11.19 -0.28
N THR A 17 10.21 10.44 -1.38
CA THR A 17 8.99 10.11 -2.14
C THR A 17 8.47 8.73 -1.73
N VAL A 18 7.17 8.65 -1.45
CA VAL A 18 6.49 7.42 -1.01
C VAL A 18 5.16 7.23 -1.75
N VAL A 19 4.70 5.98 -1.79
CA VAL A 19 3.52 5.57 -2.55
C VAL A 19 2.56 4.81 -1.66
N ASP A 20 1.31 5.24 -1.65
CA ASP A 20 0.16 4.50 -1.15
C ASP A 20 -0.60 3.93 -2.35
N ALA A 21 -0.40 2.64 -2.63
CA ALA A 21 -0.93 1.97 -3.81
C ALA A 21 -2.43 1.64 -3.70
N THR A 22 -3.04 1.86 -2.54
CA THR A 22 -4.44 1.49 -2.23
C THR A 22 -4.99 2.46 -1.17
N CYS A 23 -5.14 3.74 -1.53
CA CYS A 23 -5.31 4.79 -0.52
C CYS A 23 -6.61 4.69 0.28
N GLY A 24 -7.68 4.13 -0.30
CA GLY A 24 -8.94 3.88 0.39
C GLY A 24 -9.49 5.11 1.11
N ASN A 25 -9.60 5.05 2.44
CA ASN A 25 -10.07 6.18 3.26
C ASN A 25 -8.96 7.18 3.65
N GLY A 26 -7.73 7.00 3.15
CA GLY A 26 -6.66 7.99 3.25
C GLY A 26 -5.81 7.96 4.53
N ASN A 27 -6.05 7.02 5.45
CA ASN A 27 -5.31 6.96 6.72
C ASN A 27 -3.81 6.73 6.52
N ASP A 28 -3.44 5.78 5.65
CA ASP A 28 -2.04 5.48 5.34
C ASP A 28 -1.40 6.64 4.56
N THR A 29 -2.13 7.21 3.59
CA THR A 29 -1.72 8.43 2.86
C THR A 29 -1.43 9.60 3.80
N LEU A 30 -2.31 9.89 4.76
CA LEU A 30 -2.12 10.96 5.75
C LEU A 30 -0.92 10.68 6.65
N ALA A 31 -0.76 9.43 7.10
CA ALA A 31 0.39 9.04 7.91
C ALA A 31 1.71 9.25 7.14
N MET A 32 1.76 8.86 5.87
CA MET A 32 2.91 9.09 4.99
C MET A 32 3.20 10.57 4.77
N ALA A 33 2.16 11.40 4.53
CA ALA A 33 2.31 12.83 4.32
C ALA A 33 2.98 13.51 5.52
N ASN A 34 2.59 13.11 6.73
CA ASN A 34 3.22 13.58 7.97
C ASN A 34 4.68 13.11 8.13
N MET A 35 5.04 11.94 7.60
CA MET A 35 6.42 11.40 7.70
C MET A 35 7.38 12.04 6.70
N VAL A 36 6.94 12.31 5.46
CA VAL A 36 7.80 12.88 4.41
C VAL A 36 7.96 14.39 4.52
N LYS A 37 7.09 15.07 5.27
CA LYS A 37 7.10 16.53 5.44
C LYS A 37 8.49 17.03 5.83
N ASP A 38 9.01 17.94 5.03
CA ASP A 38 10.26 18.66 5.26
C ASP A 38 10.07 20.16 5.08
N GLU A 39 11.03 20.95 5.54
CA GLU A 39 10.99 22.42 5.43
C GLU A 39 11.22 22.89 3.98
N LEU A 40 11.87 22.05 3.16
CA LEU A 40 12.21 22.35 1.76
C LEU A 40 11.10 21.97 0.77
N GLY A 41 10.02 21.33 1.23
CA GLY A 41 8.88 20.91 0.40
C GLY A 41 9.23 19.86 -0.65
N LYS A 42 10.27 19.04 -0.44
CA LYS A 42 10.72 18.01 -1.38
C LYS A 42 9.98 16.68 -1.21
N GLY A 43 9.43 16.44 -0.01
CA GLY A 43 8.70 15.21 0.28
C GLY A 43 7.47 15.08 -0.62
N CYS A 44 7.17 13.86 -1.08
CA CYS A 44 6.02 13.65 -1.95
C CYS A 44 5.33 12.31 -1.66
N VAL A 45 3.99 12.35 -1.60
CA VAL A 45 3.15 11.15 -1.45
C VAL A 45 2.31 10.97 -2.69
N TYR A 46 2.38 9.79 -3.30
CA TYR A 46 1.52 9.38 -4.40
C TYR A 46 0.48 8.40 -3.87
N GLY A 47 -0.78 8.83 -3.79
CA GLY A 47 -1.92 7.98 -3.43
C GLY A 47 -2.68 7.55 -4.67
N MET A 48 -3.07 6.29 -4.75
CA MET A 48 -3.90 5.80 -5.86
C MET A 48 -4.95 4.79 -5.41
N ASP A 49 -6.07 4.79 -6.12
CA ASP A 49 -7.17 3.86 -5.93
C ASP A 49 -8.04 3.82 -7.19
N ILE A 50 -8.64 2.67 -7.51
CA ILE A 50 -9.54 2.54 -8.67
C ILE A 50 -10.88 3.23 -8.40
N GLN A 51 -11.27 3.32 -7.14
CA GLN A 51 -12.55 3.86 -6.72
C GLN A 51 -12.46 5.37 -6.59
N LYS A 52 -13.29 6.10 -7.35
CA LYS A 52 -13.40 7.56 -7.23
C LYS A 52 -13.77 8.00 -5.82
N ASP A 53 -14.58 7.21 -5.10
CA ASP A 53 -14.97 7.52 -3.73
C ASP A 53 -13.80 7.40 -2.74
N ALA A 54 -12.89 6.44 -2.94
CA ALA A 54 -11.66 6.37 -2.15
C ALA A 54 -10.81 7.64 -2.33
N ILE A 55 -10.66 8.09 -3.59
CA ILE A 55 -9.94 9.33 -3.89
C ILE A 55 -10.60 10.56 -3.24
N LYS A 56 -11.94 10.64 -3.28
CA LYS A 56 -12.69 11.72 -2.61
C LYS A 56 -12.53 11.68 -1.10
N ASN A 57 -12.69 10.51 -0.47
CA ASN A 57 -12.53 10.33 0.97
C ASN A 57 -11.12 10.69 1.42
N THR A 58 -10.12 10.23 0.67
CA THR A 58 -8.70 10.54 0.92
C THR A 58 -8.45 12.04 0.77
N SER A 59 -8.93 12.70 -0.29
CA SER A 59 -8.76 14.15 -0.44
C SER A 59 -9.42 14.90 0.71
N PHE A 60 -10.66 14.58 1.04
CA PHE A 60 -11.38 15.23 2.13
C PHE A 60 -10.62 15.11 3.46
N LEU A 61 -10.14 13.90 3.80
CA LEU A 61 -9.36 13.68 5.02
C LEU A 61 -8.08 14.54 5.03
N LEU A 62 -7.37 14.60 3.90
CA LEU A 62 -6.16 15.42 3.78
C LEU A 62 -6.47 16.91 3.91
N ASP A 63 -7.56 17.39 3.30
CA ASP A 63 -7.95 18.80 3.30
C ASP A 63 -8.34 19.29 4.71
N VAL A 64 -8.91 18.42 5.55
CA VAL A 64 -9.24 18.77 6.95
C VAL A 64 -8.08 18.54 7.92
N SER A 65 -7.06 17.76 7.55
CA SER A 65 -5.96 17.35 8.44
C SER A 65 -4.63 18.06 8.19
N LEU A 66 -4.42 18.60 6.99
CA LEU A 66 -3.17 19.22 6.56
C LEU A 66 -3.36 20.70 6.21
N ASN A 67 -2.33 21.50 6.41
CA ASN A 67 -2.35 22.88 5.91
C ASN A 67 -2.14 22.92 4.38
N PRO A 68 -2.44 24.05 3.70
CA PRO A 68 -2.35 24.14 2.24
C PRO A 68 -0.95 23.87 1.64
N ILE A 69 0.12 24.08 2.41
CA ILE A 69 1.49 23.82 1.96
C ILE A 69 1.75 22.31 2.00
N GLU A 70 1.43 21.66 3.11
CA GLU A 70 1.53 20.21 3.28
C GLU A 70 0.66 19.48 2.26
N ARG A 71 -0.56 19.97 2.00
CA ARG A 71 -1.49 19.35 1.06
C ARG A 71 -0.93 19.23 -0.36
N LYS A 72 -0.05 20.16 -0.78
CA LYS A 72 0.62 20.14 -2.10
C LYS A 72 1.62 19.00 -2.26
N CYS A 73 2.09 18.39 -1.17
CA CYS A 73 3.01 17.26 -1.23
C CYS A 73 2.31 15.96 -1.65
N VAL A 74 0.97 15.91 -1.60
CA VAL A 74 0.18 14.71 -1.90
C VAL A 74 -0.48 14.80 -3.28
N LYS A 75 -0.20 13.81 -4.13
CA LYS A 75 -0.81 13.65 -5.45
C LYS A 75 -1.70 12.40 -5.46
N LEU A 76 -2.97 12.58 -5.79
CA LEU A 76 -3.96 11.50 -5.81
C LEU A 76 -4.34 11.13 -7.24
N PHE A 77 -4.39 9.83 -7.55
CA PHE A 77 -4.68 9.31 -8.88
C PHE A 77 -5.80 8.26 -8.83
N SER A 78 -6.88 8.50 -9.57
CA SER A 78 -7.95 7.50 -9.74
C SER A 78 -7.55 6.46 -10.80
N ILE A 79 -6.60 5.59 -10.45
CA ILE A 79 -6.02 4.56 -11.33
C ILE A 79 -5.79 3.25 -10.55
N CYS A 80 -5.64 2.15 -11.29
CA CYS A 80 -5.14 0.90 -10.71
C CYS A 80 -3.65 0.99 -10.41
N HIS A 81 -3.23 0.44 -9.27
CA HIS A 81 -1.82 0.36 -8.87
C HIS A 81 -0.93 -0.34 -9.90
N SER A 82 -1.47 -1.24 -10.72
CA SER A 82 -0.73 -1.87 -11.84
C SER A 82 -0.16 -0.85 -12.83
N ARG A 83 -0.76 0.36 -12.88
CA ARG A 83 -0.38 1.47 -13.75
C ARG A 83 0.46 2.54 -13.03
N MET A 84 0.95 2.26 -11.82
CA MET A 84 1.68 3.26 -11.01
C MET A 84 2.90 3.84 -11.73
N ALA A 85 3.57 3.06 -12.58
CA ALA A 85 4.73 3.50 -13.35
C ALA A 85 4.41 4.61 -14.37
N GLU A 86 3.14 4.81 -14.72
CA GLU A 86 2.70 5.88 -15.64
C GLU A 86 2.69 7.27 -14.97
N VAL A 87 2.58 7.32 -13.64
CA VAL A 87 2.41 8.57 -12.88
C VAL A 87 3.57 8.87 -11.93
N LEU A 88 4.37 7.86 -11.62
CA LEU A 88 5.54 7.98 -10.76
C LEU A 88 6.77 8.45 -11.56
N PRO A 89 7.69 9.20 -10.92
CA PRO A 89 8.92 9.63 -11.55
C PRO A 89 9.87 8.46 -11.83
N GLN A 90 11.07 8.77 -12.33
CA GLN A 90 12.13 7.86 -12.77
C GLN A 90 12.40 6.67 -11.81
N LYS A 91 13.02 5.61 -12.34
CA LYS A 91 13.46 4.45 -11.53
C LYS A 91 14.34 4.88 -10.34
N ASN A 92 14.32 4.08 -9.27
CA ASN A 92 15.09 4.32 -8.03
C ASN A 92 14.85 5.73 -7.43
N SER A 93 13.58 6.12 -7.27
CA SER A 93 13.21 7.42 -6.69
C SER A 93 12.30 7.30 -5.45
N VAL A 94 11.83 6.08 -5.13
CA VAL A 94 10.79 5.86 -4.12
C VAL A 94 11.36 5.13 -2.91
N ARG A 95 11.12 5.66 -1.71
CA ARG A 95 11.56 5.04 -0.44
C ARG A 95 10.63 3.93 0.04
N LEU A 96 9.33 4.13 -0.08
CA LEU A 96 8.30 3.22 0.39
C LEU A 96 7.20 3.07 -0.66
N VAL A 97 6.78 1.83 -0.92
CA VAL A 97 5.51 1.53 -1.59
C VAL A 97 4.67 0.67 -0.65
N ALA A 98 3.49 1.15 -0.27
CA ALA A 98 2.58 0.40 0.60
C ALA A 98 1.36 -0.13 -0.16
N PHE A 99 0.97 -1.36 0.17
CA PHE A 99 -0.23 -2.02 -0.32
C PHE A 99 -1.08 -2.49 0.85
N ASN A 100 -2.39 -2.26 0.77
CA ASN A 100 -3.40 -2.74 1.70
C ASN A 100 -4.41 -3.58 0.91
N LEU A 101 -4.07 -4.85 0.69
CA LEU A 101 -4.70 -5.75 -0.26
C LEU A 101 -6.00 -6.33 0.29
N GLY A 102 -7.12 -6.04 -0.35
CA GLY A 102 -8.46 -6.40 0.08
C GLY A 102 -9.52 -5.49 -0.54
N TYR A 103 -10.49 -5.06 0.27
CA TYR A 103 -11.59 -4.18 -0.14
C TYR A 103 -11.59 -2.87 0.67
N LEU A 104 -12.19 -1.82 0.10
CA LEU A 104 -12.41 -0.52 0.76
C LEU A 104 -13.42 -0.64 1.92
N PRO A 105 -13.05 -0.34 3.18
CA PRO A 105 -14.01 -0.31 4.28
C PRO A 105 -15.11 0.74 4.04
N GLY A 106 -16.37 0.29 4.08
CA GLY A 106 -17.55 1.14 3.84
C GLY A 106 -17.89 1.36 2.36
N GLY A 107 -17.06 0.87 1.44
CA GLY A 107 -17.29 0.97 -0.01
C GLY A 107 -17.98 -0.26 -0.62
N ASN A 108 -18.03 -0.30 -1.95
CA ASN A 108 -18.52 -1.45 -2.69
C ASN A 108 -17.54 -2.64 -2.54
N LYS A 109 -17.96 -3.67 -1.81
CA LYS A 109 -17.17 -4.87 -1.51
C LYS A 109 -16.93 -5.80 -2.71
N THR A 110 -17.57 -5.55 -3.85
CA THR A 110 -17.26 -6.29 -5.10
C THR A 110 -15.99 -5.77 -5.77
N ILE A 111 -15.53 -4.58 -5.37
CA ILE A 111 -14.28 -3.99 -5.83
C ILE A 111 -13.19 -4.40 -4.86
N ILE A 112 -12.28 -5.24 -5.35
CA ILE A 112 -11.19 -5.84 -4.60
C ILE A 112 -9.90 -5.77 -5.43
N THR A 113 -8.77 -5.84 -4.73
CA THR A 113 -7.47 -6.08 -5.37
C THR A 113 -7.43 -7.47 -6.00
N LYS A 114 -6.62 -7.63 -7.05
CA LYS A 114 -6.51 -8.87 -7.83
C LYS A 114 -5.05 -9.28 -8.00
N SER A 115 -4.79 -10.58 -7.92
CA SER A 115 -3.47 -11.21 -8.07
C SER A 115 -2.68 -10.67 -9.27
N ASP A 116 -3.28 -10.65 -10.46
CA ASP A 116 -2.63 -10.17 -11.69
C ASP A 116 -2.19 -8.70 -11.60
N THR A 117 -3.08 -7.81 -11.15
CA THR A 117 -2.77 -6.37 -11.05
C THR A 117 -1.77 -6.10 -9.93
N THR A 118 -1.84 -6.84 -8.84
CA THR A 118 -0.90 -6.76 -7.73
C THR A 118 0.49 -7.22 -8.15
N LYS A 119 0.60 -8.32 -8.92
CA LYS A 119 1.89 -8.78 -9.48
C LYS A 119 2.54 -7.74 -10.39
N LEU A 120 1.76 -7.07 -11.24
CA LEU A 120 2.26 -5.98 -12.09
C LEU A 120 2.75 -4.79 -11.26
N ALA A 121 2.01 -4.41 -10.22
CA ALA A 121 2.41 -3.35 -9.32
C ALA A 121 3.65 -3.67 -8.49
N LEU A 122 3.83 -4.92 -8.04
CA LEU A 122 5.04 -5.35 -7.35
C LEU A 122 6.28 -5.27 -8.24
N LYS A 123 6.14 -5.65 -9.52
CA LYS A 123 7.21 -5.46 -10.52
C LYS A 123 7.57 -3.99 -10.70
N ALA A 124 6.58 -3.10 -10.80
CA ALA A 124 6.83 -1.66 -10.89
C ALA A 124 7.49 -1.12 -9.61
N ALA A 125 6.99 -1.49 -8.43
CA ALA A 125 7.54 -1.08 -7.14
C ALA A 125 9.02 -1.48 -7.00
N LYS A 126 9.37 -2.72 -7.36
CA LYS A 126 10.76 -3.22 -7.36
C LYS A 126 11.73 -2.31 -8.12
N GLU A 127 11.32 -1.81 -9.27
CA GLU A 127 12.12 -0.92 -10.14
C GLU A 127 12.17 0.53 -9.62
N LEU A 128 11.11 0.99 -8.96
CA LEU A 128 11.00 2.35 -8.42
C LEU A 128 11.76 2.52 -7.09
N LEU A 129 11.91 1.45 -6.31
CA LEU A 129 12.52 1.50 -4.99
C LEU A 129 14.00 1.93 -5.03
N VAL A 130 14.39 2.88 -4.19
CA VAL A 130 15.81 3.16 -3.90
C VAL A 130 16.45 2.06 -3.04
N PRO A 131 17.79 1.91 -3.04
CA PRO A 131 18.50 1.17 -2.00
C PRO A 131 18.13 1.67 -0.60
N GLY A 132 17.93 0.73 0.33
CA GLY A 132 17.34 0.97 1.64
C GLY A 132 15.85 1.29 1.64
N GLY A 133 15.15 1.08 0.52
CA GLY A 133 13.70 1.23 0.41
C GLY A 133 12.94 -0.03 0.81
N VAL A 134 11.61 0.08 1.00
CA VAL A 134 10.78 -1.06 1.39
C VAL A 134 9.45 -1.12 0.61
N ILE A 135 9.06 -2.32 0.20
CA ILE A 135 7.68 -2.62 -0.20
C ILE A 135 6.97 -3.19 1.02
N SER A 136 5.88 -2.57 1.44
CA SER A 136 5.12 -2.93 2.64
C SER A 136 3.72 -3.40 2.23
N ILE A 137 3.32 -4.59 2.67
CA ILE A 137 2.06 -5.20 2.23
C ILE A 137 1.28 -5.67 3.45
N VAL A 138 -0.01 -5.34 3.46
CA VAL A 138 -1.01 -5.91 4.37
C VAL A 138 -1.93 -6.78 3.53
N ALA A 139 -2.02 -8.07 3.85
CA ALA A 139 -2.90 -9.00 3.16
C ALA A 139 -3.99 -9.53 4.12
N TYR A 140 -5.27 -9.29 3.81
CA TYR A 140 -6.39 -9.83 4.60
C TYR A 140 -6.72 -11.27 4.19
N VAL A 141 -5.94 -12.24 4.68
CA VAL A 141 -6.05 -13.67 4.30
C VAL A 141 -7.27 -14.41 4.86
N GLY A 142 -8.10 -13.77 5.70
CA GLY A 142 -9.23 -14.43 6.33
C GLY A 142 -10.18 -13.49 7.07
N HIS A 143 -11.06 -12.79 6.34
CA HIS A 143 -12.16 -12.07 6.97
C HIS A 143 -13.52 -12.64 6.55
N PRO A 144 -14.20 -13.40 7.44
CA PRO A 144 -15.65 -13.63 7.35
C PRO A 144 -16.46 -12.37 7.73
N GLY A 145 -15.80 -11.32 8.21
CA GLY A 145 -16.44 -10.23 8.95
C GLY A 145 -16.98 -9.09 8.09
N GLY A 146 -18.29 -9.17 7.87
CA GLY A 146 -19.15 -8.03 7.60
C GLY A 146 -20.41 -8.48 6.87
N ARG A 147 -21.40 -9.03 7.62
CA ARG A 147 -22.74 -9.48 7.16
C ARG A 147 -22.83 -9.58 5.64
N LEU A 148 -22.22 -10.63 5.10
CA LEU A 148 -22.09 -10.82 3.66
C LEU A 148 -23.19 -11.77 3.19
N VAL A 149 -23.88 -11.38 2.12
CA VAL A 149 -24.83 -12.22 1.37
C VAL A 149 -24.12 -13.52 0.99
N VAL A 150 -24.81 -14.65 1.15
CA VAL A 150 -24.29 -16.04 1.19
C VAL A 150 -23.32 -16.39 0.05
N LEU A 151 -23.43 -15.76 -1.12
CA LEU A 151 -22.55 -15.99 -2.27
C LEU A 151 -21.09 -15.51 -2.08
N TYR A 152 -20.88 -14.41 -1.34
CA TYR A 152 -19.55 -13.79 -1.20
C TYR A 152 -18.70 -14.37 -0.06
N ARG A 153 -19.30 -15.19 0.83
CA ARG A 153 -18.63 -15.80 1.98
C ARG A 153 -17.47 -16.71 1.60
N PHE A 154 -17.50 -17.29 0.40
CA PHE A 154 -16.46 -18.17 -0.09
C PHE A 154 -15.50 -17.48 -1.07
N VAL A 155 -15.95 -16.47 -1.80
CA VAL A 155 -15.17 -15.88 -2.90
C VAL A 155 -14.13 -14.88 -2.40
N ALA A 156 -14.50 -13.94 -1.52
CA ALA A 156 -13.56 -12.91 -1.04
C ALA A 156 -12.36 -13.49 -0.24
N PRO A 157 -12.54 -14.47 0.66
CA PRO A 157 -11.41 -15.11 1.33
C PRO A 157 -10.47 -15.86 0.38
N CYS A 158 -11.02 -16.50 -0.66
CA CYS A 158 -10.22 -17.20 -1.68
C CYS A 158 -9.40 -16.23 -2.54
N ILE A 159 -9.98 -15.10 -2.96
CA ILE A 159 -9.25 -14.12 -3.77
C ILE A 159 -8.13 -13.46 -2.97
N CYS A 160 -8.38 -13.11 -1.70
CA CYS A 160 -7.32 -12.59 -0.84
C CYS A 160 -6.21 -13.63 -0.57
N ARG A 161 -6.53 -14.93 -0.59
CA ARG A 161 -5.54 -16.00 -0.45
C ARG A 161 -4.67 -16.14 -1.70
N GLU A 162 -5.28 -16.17 -2.89
CA GLU A 162 -4.55 -16.23 -4.16
C GLU A 162 -3.63 -15.01 -4.33
N GLU A 163 -4.12 -13.82 -3.97
CA GLU A 163 -3.32 -12.60 -4.03
C GLU A 163 -2.17 -12.62 -3.02
N TYR A 164 -2.41 -13.12 -1.80
CA TYR A 164 -1.36 -13.35 -0.81
C TYR A 164 -0.31 -14.35 -1.31
N GLU A 165 -0.71 -15.48 -1.90
CA GLU A 165 0.19 -16.48 -2.49
C GLU A 165 1.02 -15.87 -3.63
N THR A 166 0.41 -15.00 -4.44
CA THR A 166 1.10 -14.24 -5.50
C THR A 166 2.20 -13.33 -4.92
N VAL A 167 1.91 -12.64 -3.81
CA VAL A 167 2.90 -11.80 -3.11
C VAL A 167 4.04 -12.67 -2.55
N GLN A 168 3.72 -13.82 -1.95
CA GLN A 168 4.73 -14.74 -1.40
C GLN A 168 5.64 -15.32 -2.50
N ALA A 169 5.06 -15.74 -3.63
CA ALA A 169 5.81 -16.23 -4.78
C ALA A 169 6.75 -15.14 -5.30
N PHE A 170 6.25 -13.92 -5.51
CA PHE A 170 7.08 -12.79 -5.95
C PHE A 170 8.21 -12.50 -4.96
N ALA A 171 7.93 -12.48 -3.65
CA ALA A 171 8.95 -12.23 -2.62
C ALA A 171 10.06 -13.29 -2.62
N SER A 172 9.69 -14.55 -2.87
CA SER A 172 10.61 -15.70 -2.83
C SER A 172 11.52 -15.78 -4.05
N GLU A 173 11.13 -15.15 -5.17
CA GLU A 173 11.92 -15.03 -6.39
C GLU A 173 12.95 -13.88 -6.36
N LEU A 174 12.92 -13.02 -5.34
CA LEU A 174 13.86 -11.89 -5.25
C LEU A 174 15.27 -12.36 -4.85
N PRO A 175 16.33 -11.83 -5.49
CA PRO A 175 17.70 -12.23 -5.21
C PRO A 175 18.12 -11.79 -3.80
N VAL A 176 18.57 -12.75 -2.99
CA VAL A 176 18.88 -12.58 -1.56
C VAL A 176 20.09 -11.67 -1.30
N GLU A 177 20.92 -11.44 -2.31
CA GLU A 177 22.06 -10.53 -2.26
C GLU A 177 21.57 -9.08 -2.15
N CYS A 178 20.46 -8.77 -2.82
CA CYS A 178 19.89 -7.42 -2.95
C CYS A 178 18.61 -7.22 -2.14
N TRP A 179 17.95 -8.28 -1.67
CA TRP A 179 16.65 -8.19 -1.01
C TRP A 179 16.59 -8.96 0.30
N VAL A 180 15.85 -8.40 1.26
CA VAL A 180 15.46 -9.08 2.50
C VAL A 180 13.94 -9.08 2.57
N CYS A 181 13.35 -10.25 2.38
CA CYS A 181 11.91 -10.47 2.44
C CYS A 181 11.54 -11.08 3.80
N SER A 182 10.52 -10.53 4.47
CA SER A 182 10.03 -11.03 5.74
C SER A 182 8.52 -11.01 5.81
N GLN A 183 7.97 -11.92 6.63
CA GLN A 183 6.55 -12.04 6.90
C GLN A 183 6.31 -12.04 8.40
N ILE A 184 5.27 -11.33 8.84
CA ILE A 184 4.81 -11.31 10.22
C ILE A 184 3.35 -11.76 10.24
N GLN A 185 3.08 -12.86 10.95
CA GLN A 185 1.75 -13.40 11.19
C GLN A 185 1.50 -13.54 12.69
N MET A 186 0.29 -13.20 13.11
CA MET A 186 -0.10 -13.29 14.51
C MET A 186 -0.44 -14.74 14.87
N LEU A 187 0.31 -15.32 15.80
CA LEU A 187 0.14 -16.73 16.19
C LEU A 187 -1.21 -16.99 16.87
N ASN A 188 -1.65 -16.10 17.75
CA ASN A 188 -2.92 -16.21 18.48
C ASN A 188 -4.12 -15.57 17.74
N ARG A 189 -3.89 -15.05 16.52
CA ARG A 189 -4.94 -14.46 15.67
C ARG A 189 -4.69 -14.88 14.22
N PRO A 190 -4.92 -16.15 13.87
CA PRO A 190 -4.58 -16.69 12.55
C PRO A 190 -5.36 -16.04 11.39
N LEU A 191 -6.50 -15.41 11.69
CA LEU A 191 -7.33 -14.65 10.74
C LEU A 191 -6.95 -13.17 10.66
N ALA A 192 -6.01 -12.69 11.48
CA ALA A 192 -5.53 -11.32 11.39
C ALA A 192 -4.78 -11.10 10.06
N PRO A 193 -4.70 -9.84 9.58
CA PRO A 193 -3.96 -9.54 8.37
C PRO A 193 -2.50 -9.97 8.49
N VAL A 194 -1.96 -10.57 7.43
CA VAL A 194 -0.54 -10.91 7.33
C VAL A 194 0.21 -9.69 6.84
N LEU A 195 1.36 -9.42 7.45
CA LEU A 195 2.24 -8.33 7.04
C LEU A 195 3.43 -8.91 6.27
N LEU A 196 3.73 -8.37 5.10
CA LEU A 196 4.91 -8.74 4.32
C LEU A 196 5.74 -7.49 4.03
N PHE A 197 7.05 -7.63 4.14
CA PHE A 197 8.01 -6.56 3.86
C PHE A 197 9.09 -7.08 2.92
N MET A 198 9.39 -6.32 1.88
CA MET A 198 10.50 -6.59 0.95
C MET A 198 11.45 -5.39 0.99
N PHE A 199 12.56 -5.52 1.71
CA PHE A 199 13.58 -4.48 1.83
C PHE A 199 14.61 -4.62 0.71
N LYS A 200 14.85 -3.53 -0.02
CA LYS A 200 15.93 -3.44 -1.00
C LYS A 200 17.21 -2.98 -0.30
N ARG A 201 18.27 -3.78 -0.39
CA ARG A 201 19.60 -3.43 0.14
C ARG A 201 20.23 -2.30 -0.66
#